data_AF-A0A024SKV6-F1
#
_entry.id   AF-A0A024SKV6-F1
#
_cell.length_a   1.000
_cell.length_b   1.000
_cell.length_c   1.000
_cell.angle_alpha   90.00
_cell.angle_beta   90.00
_cell.angle_gamma   90.00
#
_symmetry.space_group_name_H-M   'P 1'
#
loop_
_entity.id
_entity.type
_entity.pdbx_description
1 polymer ?
#
loop_
_entity_poly.entity_id
_entity_poly.type
_entity_poly.pdbx_seq_one_letter_code
_entity_poly.pdbx_strand_id
1 'polypeptide(L)'
;EIEHDIDMCARLLTMTQVNHCGSSCGLAGTTAVPWTKVSLKDAFSCHFYTQRTLQADQMRLSKDFTAWHLSRIAGVDIRWTANLADHLRFVDHDQAVFVFHCASFLQVHINMNNSPFPECLIQETLNTIGLLFPSHDDKTTRWLKSLAEIDPQLMRCDSIERHKLRFGDFNYWHDRLVILKQVLDDSSPSTLSQRWHDRRNCLRWYTFWIAIPLFAITVFFGIVHSVEAAVQIY
;
A
#
# COMPACT_ATOMS: atom_id res chain seq x y z
N GLU A 1 -7.51 -23.69 -28.11
CA GLU A 1 -6.05 -23.47 -28.23
C GLU A 1 -5.74 -22.03 -28.63
N ILE A 2 -6.17 -21.55 -29.80
CA ILE A 2 -5.89 -20.17 -30.28
C ILE A 2 -6.27 -19.06 -29.28
N GLU A 3 -7.43 -19.15 -28.62
CA GLU A 3 -7.85 -18.14 -27.63
C GLU A 3 -6.97 -18.13 -26.37
N HIS A 4 -6.45 -19.29 -25.95
CA HIS A 4 -5.54 -19.38 -24.82
C HIS A 4 -4.16 -18.78 -25.14
N ASP A 5 -3.68 -18.97 -26.38
CA ASP A 5 -2.42 -18.39 -26.83
C ASP A 5 -2.51 -16.86 -26.89
N ILE A 6 -3.64 -16.33 -27.37
CA ILE A 6 -3.92 -14.89 -27.39
C ILE A 6 -3.99 -14.33 -25.96
N ASP A 7 -4.68 -15.00 -25.04
CA ASP A 7 -4.74 -14.60 -23.63
C ASP A 7 -3.35 -14.63 -22.98
N MET A 8 -2.53 -15.64 -23.25
CA MET A 8 -1.15 -15.72 -22.75
C MET A 8 -0.27 -14.59 -23.30
N CYS A 9 -0.32 -14.33 -24.61
CA CYS A 9 0.42 -13.23 -25.21
C CYS A 9 -0.02 -11.86 -24.67
N ALA A 10 -1.33 -11.64 -24.52
CA ALA A 10 -1.86 -10.42 -23.93
C ALA A 10 -1.40 -10.27 -22.47
N ARG A 11 -1.42 -11.35 -21.69
CA ARG A 11 -0.92 -11.39 -20.30
C ARG A 11 0.56 -11.05 -20.21
N LEU A 12 1.39 -11.63 -21.07
CA LEU A 12 2.83 -11.35 -21.09
C LEU A 12 3.13 -9.92 -21.54
N LEU A 13 2.40 -9.41 -22.53
CA LEU A 13 2.57 -8.06 -23.05
C LEU A 13 2.12 -6.99 -22.05
N THR A 14 1.16 -7.28 -21.19
CA THR A 14 0.55 -6.29 -20.29
C THR A 14 0.86 -6.54 -18.81
N MET A 15 1.41 -7.69 -18.45
CA MET A 15 1.51 -8.10 -17.04
C MET A 15 0.16 -7.90 -16.32
N THR A 16 -0.94 -8.16 -17.01
CA THR A 16 -2.29 -8.18 -16.43
C THR A 16 -3.00 -9.43 -16.82
N GLN A 17 -3.83 -9.95 -15.93
CA GLN A 17 -4.70 -11.04 -16.31
C GLN A 17 -5.79 -10.53 -17.23
N VAL A 18 -5.90 -11.13 -18.40
CA VAL A 18 -6.94 -10.86 -19.38
C VAL A 18 -7.78 -12.12 -19.53
N ASN A 19 -9.09 -11.94 -19.65
CA ASN A 19 -10.05 -13.00 -19.96
C ASN A 19 -10.74 -12.64 -21.27
N HIS A 20 -10.31 -13.26 -22.37
CA HIS A 20 -10.97 -13.11 -23.66
C HIS A 20 -12.24 -13.99 -23.71
N CYS A 21 -13.39 -13.41 -24.03
CA CYS A 21 -14.65 -14.14 -24.25
C CYS A 21 -15.13 -15.04 -23.08
N GLY A 22 -14.83 -14.66 -21.82
CA GLY A 22 -15.38 -15.36 -20.65
C GLY A 22 -14.71 -16.70 -20.31
N SER A 23 -13.58 -17.03 -20.94
CA SER A 23 -12.70 -18.11 -20.49
C SER A 23 -12.17 -17.77 -19.09
N SER A 24 -12.72 -18.39 -18.06
CA SER A 24 -12.26 -18.25 -16.69
C SER A 24 -10.98 -19.07 -16.47
N CYS A 25 -9.88 -18.66 -17.10
CA CYS A 25 -8.54 -19.15 -16.79
C CYS A 25 -7.79 -18.11 -15.95
N GLY A 26 -8.47 -17.57 -14.92
CA GLY A 26 -7.87 -16.67 -13.94
C GLY A 26 -7.22 -17.48 -12.82
N LEU A 27 -6.06 -17.05 -12.33
CA LEU A 27 -5.56 -17.57 -11.05
C LEU A 27 -6.56 -17.16 -9.95
N ALA A 28 -7.00 -18.12 -9.15
CA ALA A 28 -7.99 -17.87 -8.10
C ALA A 28 -7.57 -16.67 -7.23
N GLY A 29 -8.43 -15.65 -7.15
CA GLY A 29 -8.22 -14.45 -6.32
C GLY A 29 -7.63 -13.22 -7.02
N THR A 30 -7.16 -13.33 -8.27
CA THR A 30 -6.59 -12.19 -9.03
C THR A 30 -7.62 -11.45 -9.87
N THR A 31 -7.44 -10.13 -10.06
CA THR A 31 -8.35 -9.32 -10.89
C THR A 31 -8.05 -9.54 -12.36
N ALA A 32 -9.02 -10.04 -13.12
CA ALA A 32 -8.90 -10.21 -14.56
C ALA A 32 -9.67 -9.11 -15.32
N VAL A 33 -9.03 -8.55 -16.34
CA VAL A 33 -9.59 -7.57 -17.26
C VAL A 33 -10.47 -8.31 -18.28
N PRO A 34 -11.77 -8.00 -18.35
CA PRO A 34 -12.64 -8.59 -19.37
C PRO A 34 -12.29 -8.03 -20.74
N TRP A 35 -11.86 -8.89 -21.66
CA TRP A 35 -11.58 -8.51 -23.04
C TRP A 35 -12.71 -8.99 -23.95
N THR A 36 -13.70 -8.11 -24.11
CA THR A 36 -14.89 -8.31 -24.96
C THR A 36 -14.92 -7.39 -26.18
N LYS A 37 -13.99 -6.42 -26.23
CA LYS A 37 -13.89 -5.40 -27.29
C LYS A 37 -12.89 -5.80 -28.38
N VAL A 38 -13.02 -5.16 -29.53
CA VAL A 38 -12.21 -5.43 -30.74
C VAL A 38 -10.71 -5.19 -30.50
N SER A 39 -10.32 -4.21 -29.69
CA SER A 39 -8.91 -3.94 -29.39
C SER A 39 -8.58 -4.09 -27.90
N LEU A 40 -7.37 -4.56 -27.60
CA LEU A 40 -6.83 -4.67 -26.25
C LEU A 40 -6.78 -3.30 -25.56
N LYS A 41 -6.42 -2.25 -26.30
CA LYS A 41 -6.37 -0.87 -25.81
C LYS A 41 -7.73 -0.36 -25.33
N ASP A 42 -8.80 -0.70 -26.05
CA ASP A 42 -10.15 -0.31 -25.66
C ASP A 42 -10.62 -1.06 -24.42
N ALA A 43 -10.27 -2.36 -24.30
CA ALA A 43 -10.58 -3.13 -23.11
C ALA A 43 -9.90 -2.54 -21.86
N PHE A 44 -8.62 -2.16 -21.97
CA PHE A 44 -7.87 -1.57 -20.87
C PHE A 44 -8.38 -0.18 -20.51
N SER A 45 -8.68 0.65 -21.51
CA SER A 45 -9.26 1.97 -21.28
C SER A 45 -10.65 1.89 -20.61
N CYS A 46 -11.40 0.81 -20.83
CA CYS A 46 -12.69 0.59 -20.16
C CYS A 46 -12.52 0.07 -18.74
N HIS A 47 -11.54 -0.80 -18.50
CA HIS A 47 -11.29 -1.37 -17.18
C HIS A 47 -10.63 -0.35 -16.24
N PHE A 48 -9.58 0.31 -16.72
CA PHE A 48 -8.91 1.41 -16.03
C PHE A 48 -9.63 2.71 -16.34
N TYR A 49 -10.84 2.88 -15.82
CA TYR A 49 -11.54 4.17 -15.87
C TYR A 49 -11.03 5.09 -14.76
N THR A 50 -11.24 6.39 -14.88
CA THR A 50 -10.92 7.36 -13.82
C THR A 50 -11.77 7.08 -12.57
N GLN A 51 -11.15 6.60 -11.51
CA GLN A 51 -11.75 6.24 -10.23
C GLN A 51 -11.66 7.42 -9.25
N ARG A 52 -12.46 8.48 -9.47
CA ARG A 52 -12.62 9.61 -8.53
C ARG A 52 -13.98 9.59 -7.86
N THR A 53 -14.36 8.42 -7.35
CA THR A 53 -15.68 8.21 -6.77
C THR A 53 -15.70 8.59 -5.29
N LEU A 54 -14.56 8.42 -4.61
CA LEU A 54 -14.39 8.79 -3.20
C LEU A 54 -13.90 10.24 -3.10
N GLN A 55 -14.55 11.03 -2.24
CA GLN A 55 -14.04 12.35 -1.90
C GLN A 55 -12.86 12.19 -0.94
N ALA A 56 -11.64 12.17 -1.48
CA ALA A 56 -10.49 12.56 -0.68
C ALA A 56 -10.60 14.06 -0.39
N ASP A 57 -10.47 14.44 0.89
CA ASP A 57 -10.08 15.82 1.19
C ASP A 57 -8.84 16.13 0.34
N GLN A 58 -8.75 17.33 -0.24
CA GLN A 58 -7.57 17.74 -1.04
C GLN A 58 -6.29 17.85 -0.19
N MET A 59 -6.34 17.35 1.04
CA MET A 59 -5.22 17.13 1.92
C MET A 59 -4.07 16.46 1.17
N ARG A 60 -2.91 17.08 1.34
CA ARG A 60 -1.63 16.56 0.90
C ARG A 60 -1.44 15.14 1.44
N LEU A 61 -0.89 14.26 0.62
CA LEU A 61 -0.41 12.96 1.07
C LEU A 61 0.59 13.20 2.20
N SER A 62 0.21 12.78 3.42
CA SER A 62 1.07 12.91 4.59
C SER A 62 2.39 12.19 4.32
N LYS A 63 3.50 12.73 4.85
CA LYS A 63 4.82 12.08 4.79
C LYS A 63 4.80 10.69 5.43
N ASP A 64 3.81 10.41 6.28
CA ASP A 64 3.63 9.12 6.93
C ASP A 64 2.97 8.07 6.03
N PHE A 65 2.43 8.45 4.87
CA PHE A 65 1.81 7.49 3.95
C PHE A 65 2.91 6.75 3.17
N THR A 66 3.38 5.64 3.74
CA THR A 66 4.50 4.83 3.21
C THR A 66 4.17 3.35 3.44
N ALA A 67 4.61 2.48 2.54
CA ALA A 67 4.48 1.02 2.67
C ALA A 67 4.95 0.52 4.05
N TRP A 68 6.10 1.01 4.51
CA TRP A 68 6.62 0.68 5.83
C TRP A 68 5.67 1.05 6.98
N HIS A 69 5.03 2.22 6.93
CA HIS A 69 4.05 2.63 7.92
C HIS A 69 2.73 1.84 7.81
N LEU A 70 2.27 1.53 6.60
CA LEU A 70 1.12 0.65 6.40
C LEU A 70 1.36 -0.71 7.07
N SER A 71 2.54 -1.29 6.89
CA SER A 71 2.88 -2.56 7.53
C SER A 71 3.07 -2.46 9.05
N ARG A 72 3.80 -1.44 9.54
CA ARG A 72 4.17 -1.36 10.96
C ARG A 72 3.12 -0.70 11.85
N ILE A 73 2.37 0.27 11.34
CA ILE A 73 1.37 1.03 12.10
C ILE A 73 -0.01 0.42 11.87
N ALA A 74 -0.41 0.25 10.61
CA ALA A 74 -1.73 -0.27 10.29
C ALA A 74 -1.82 -1.80 10.35
N GLY A 75 -0.68 -2.51 10.45
CA GLY A 75 -0.65 -3.97 10.44
C GLY A 75 -1.02 -4.57 9.08
N VAL A 76 -0.93 -3.78 8.00
CA VAL A 76 -1.29 -4.21 6.65
C VAL A 76 -0.14 -5.04 6.05
N ASP A 77 -0.45 -6.25 5.61
CA ASP A 77 0.49 -7.10 4.90
C ASP A 77 0.70 -6.60 3.46
N ILE A 78 1.95 -6.47 3.04
CA ILE A 78 2.29 -5.99 1.70
C ILE A 78 2.66 -7.18 0.84
N ARG A 79 1.75 -7.53 -0.09
CA ARG A 79 1.93 -8.65 -1.01
C ARG A 79 2.33 -8.13 -2.38
N TRP A 80 3.39 -8.69 -2.95
CA TRP A 80 3.83 -8.32 -4.28
C TRP A 80 2.97 -9.01 -5.33
N THR A 81 2.60 -8.27 -6.37
CA THR A 81 1.86 -8.82 -7.51
C THR A 81 2.58 -8.50 -8.81
N ALA A 82 2.56 -9.45 -9.75
CA ALA A 82 2.92 -9.20 -11.14
C ALA A 82 1.71 -8.77 -11.97
N ASN A 83 0.49 -8.76 -11.41
CA ASN A 83 -0.72 -8.33 -12.09
C ASN A 83 -0.97 -6.84 -11.83
N LEU A 84 -0.85 -6.00 -12.86
CA LEU A 84 -1.07 -4.55 -12.72
C LEU A 84 -2.52 -4.23 -12.31
N ALA A 85 -3.52 -5.04 -12.69
CA ALA A 85 -4.92 -4.82 -12.29
C ALA A 85 -5.14 -4.95 -10.77
N ASP A 86 -4.28 -5.70 -10.08
CA ASP A 86 -4.30 -5.87 -8.62
C ASP A 86 -3.47 -4.79 -7.89
N HIS A 87 -2.86 -3.82 -8.59
CA HIS A 87 -2.07 -2.77 -7.95
C HIS A 87 -2.92 -1.94 -6.96
N LEU A 88 -2.47 -1.81 -5.72
CA LEU A 88 -3.17 -1.19 -4.59
C LEU A 88 -4.51 -1.83 -4.23
N ARG A 89 -4.78 -3.05 -4.67
CA ARG A 89 -5.97 -3.77 -4.24
C ARG A 89 -5.82 -4.11 -2.76
N PHE A 90 -6.71 -3.58 -1.94
CA PHE A 90 -6.82 -3.91 -0.53
C PHE A 90 -7.81 -5.06 -0.34
N VAL A 91 -7.46 -6.02 0.51
CA VAL A 91 -8.31 -7.15 0.88
C VAL A 91 -8.54 -7.10 2.38
N ASP A 92 -9.76 -6.71 2.78
CA ASP A 92 -10.13 -6.44 4.18
C ASP A 92 -9.91 -7.65 5.09
N HIS A 93 -10.25 -8.86 4.62
CA HIS A 93 -10.16 -10.10 5.41
C HIS A 93 -8.73 -10.46 5.81
N ASP A 94 -7.79 -10.26 4.90
CA ASP A 94 -6.39 -10.60 5.08
C ASP A 94 -5.56 -9.41 5.58
N GLN A 95 -6.19 -8.22 5.68
CA GLN A 95 -5.51 -6.94 5.89
C GLN A 95 -4.30 -6.80 4.96
N ALA A 96 -4.45 -7.18 3.69
CA ALA A 96 -3.36 -7.24 2.74
C ALA A 96 -3.56 -6.25 1.59
N VAL A 97 -2.49 -5.55 1.21
CA VAL A 97 -2.46 -4.73 0.00
C VAL A 97 -1.54 -5.37 -1.03
N PHE A 98 -2.06 -5.51 -2.25
CA PHE A 98 -1.27 -5.98 -3.38
C PHE A 98 -0.55 -4.82 -4.05
N VAL A 99 0.76 -4.94 -4.25
CA VAL A 99 1.57 -3.89 -4.87
C VAL A 99 2.33 -4.45 -6.07
N PHE A 100 2.05 -3.85 -7.22
CA PHE A 100 2.77 -4.17 -8.45
C PHE A 100 4.25 -3.80 -8.33
N HIS A 101 5.14 -4.74 -8.65
CA HIS A 101 6.58 -4.60 -8.38
C HIS A 101 7.45 -4.38 -9.61
N CYS A 102 6.99 -4.72 -10.83
CA CYS A 102 7.84 -4.67 -12.03
C CYS A 102 7.98 -3.24 -12.58
N ALA A 103 8.69 -2.34 -11.88
CA ALA A 103 8.89 -0.96 -12.30
C ALA A 103 9.67 -0.84 -13.63
N SER A 104 10.62 -1.73 -13.89
CA SER A 104 11.35 -1.83 -15.16
C SER A 104 10.42 -2.06 -16.34
N PHE A 105 9.41 -2.91 -16.18
CA PHE A 105 8.40 -3.16 -17.21
C PHE A 105 7.63 -1.88 -17.56
N LEU A 106 7.20 -1.12 -16.55
CA LEU A 106 6.53 0.17 -16.77
C LEU A 106 7.43 1.18 -17.50
N GLN A 107 8.72 1.24 -17.16
CA GLN A 107 9.68 2.12 -17.84
C GLN A 107 9.87 1.75 -19.32
N VAL A 108 9.88 0.46 -19.65
CA VAL A 108 9.94 0.00 -21.06
C VAL A 108 8.70 0.48 -21.83
N HIS A 109 7.52 0.37 -21.22
CA HIS A 109 6.27 0.81 -21.84
C HIS A 109 6.16 2.32 -22.03
N ILE A 110 6.85 3.14 -21.23
CA ILE A 110 6.95 4.60 -21.46
C ILE A 110 7.69 4.91 -22.76
N ASN A 111 8.74 4.14 -23.06
CA ASN A 111 9.56 4.34 -24.26
C ASN A 111 8.96 3.66 -25.51
N MET A 112 7.83 2.97 -25.39
CA MET A 112 7.21 2.19 -26.46
C MET A 112 6.12 3.00 -27.16
N ASN A 113 6.29 3.27 -28.47
CA ASN A 113 5.33 4.06 -29.26
C ASN A 113 3.92 3.46 -29.38
N ASN A 114 3.74 2.15 -29.16
CA ASN A 114 2.46 1.43 -29.31
C ASN A 114 2.08 0.68 -28.02
N SER A 115 2.17 1.35 -26.88
CA SER A 115 1.74 0.75 -25.61
C SER A 115 0.22 0.48 -25.61
N PRO A 116 -0.24 -0.71 -25.14
CA PRO A 116 -1.66 -1.00 -24.98
C PRO A 116 -2.30 -0.23 -23.81
N PHE A 117 -1.48 0.43 -23.00
CA PHE A 117 -1.91 1.21 -21.84
C PHE A 117 -2.15 2.69 -22.17
N PRO A 118 -3.08 3.35 -21.45
CA PRO A 118 -3.10 4.81 -21.39
C PRO A 118 -1.79 5.33 -20.78
N GLU A 119 -1.13 6.30 -21.41
CA GLU A 119 0.15 6.86 -20.94
C GLU A 119 0.06 7.36 -19.49
N CYS A 120 -1.06 8.00 -19.13
CA CYS A 120 -1.31 8.49 -17.79
C CYS A 120 -1.35 7.37 -16.73
N LEU A 121 -1.81 6.16 -17.08
CA LEU A 121 -1.89 5.04 -16.13
C LEU A 121 -0.51 4.57 -15.70
N ILE A 122 0.43 4.48 -16.66
CA ILE A 122 1.79 4.01 -16.38
C ILE A 122 2.50 5.02 -15.46
N GLN A 123 2.43 6.30 -15.81
CA GLN A 123 3.03 7.36 -15.01
C GLN A 123 2.43 7.42 -13.61
N GLU A 124 1.11 7.28 -13.50
CA GLU A 124 0.42 7.26 -12.22
C GLU A 124 0.85 6.06 -11.36
N THR A 125 1.03 4.88 -11.97
CA THR A 125 1.53 3.68 -11.27
C THR A 125 2.96 3.85 -10.77
N LEU A 126 3.82 4.50 -11.55
CA LEU A 126 5.17 4.83 -11.08
C LEU A 126 5.15 5.85 -9.94
N ASN A 127 4.24 6.83 -10.00
CA ASN A 127 4.05 7.81 -8.95
C ASN A 127 3.53 7.18 -7.65
N THR A 128 2.59 6.22 -7.72
CA THR A 128 2.11 5.48 -6.54
C THR A 128 3.19 4.59 -5.94
N ILE A 129 4.00 3.94 -6.77
CA ILE A 129 5.17 3.18 -6.32
C ILE A 129 6.16 4.10 -5.59
N GLY A 130 6.53 5.23 -6.20
CA GLY A 130 7.43 6.20 -5.59
C GLY A 130 6.82 6.91 -4.37
N LEU A 131 5.50 6.90 -4.20
CA LEU A 131 4.81 7.34 -3.00
C LEU A 131 4.95 6.31 -1.86
N LEU A 132 4.72 5.03 -2.17
CA LEU A 132 4.80 3.94 -1.20
C LEU A 132 6.22 3.58 -0.78
N PHE A 133 7.21 3.69 -1.67
CA PHE A 133 8.60 3.28 -1.42
C PHE A 133 9.56 4.46 -1.64
N PRO A 134 9.91 5.20 -0.58
CA PRO A 134 10.85 6.31 -0.65
C PRO A 134 12.27 5.85 -0.91
N SER A 135 12.92 6.46 -1.90
CA SER A 135 14.38 6.39 -2.06
C SER A 135 15.10 6.99 -0.86
N HIS A 136 14.53 8.02 -0.22
CA HIS A 136 15.14 8.74 0.91
C HIS A 136 14.90 8.09 2.28
N ASP A 137 14.10 7.02 2.38
CA ASP A 137 13.85 6.34 3.65
C ASP A 137 14.73 5.09 3.77
N ASP A 138 15.77 5.18 4.60
CA ASP A 138 16.69 4.09 4.86
C ASP A 138 15.99 2.84 5.42
N LYS A 139 14.86 3.01 6.13
CA LYS A 139 14.12 1.88 6.70
C LYS A 139 13.39 1.11 5.62
N THR A 140 12.61 1.83 4.80
CA THR A 140 11.91 1.23 3.66
C THR A 140 12.91 0.61 2.68
N THR A 141 14.04 1.28 2.42
CA THR A 141 15.10 0.76 1.54
C THR A 141 15.74 -0.52 2.08
N ARG A 142 16.08 -0.58 3.37
CA ARG A 142 16.64 -1.78 3.99
C ARG A 142 15.65 -2.94 4.00
N TRP A 143 14.39 -2.65 4.29
CA TRP A 143 13.32 -3.62 4.24
C TRP A 143 13.11 -4.15 2.82
N LEU A 144 13.11 -3.29 1.79
CA LEU A 144 12.98 -3.73 0.40
C LEU A 144 14.18 -4.57 -0.05
N LYS A 145 15.41 -4.19 0.31
CA LYS A 145 16.62 -4.97 0.01
C LYS A 145 16.64 -6.35 0.68
N SER A 146 15.87 -6.56 1.75
CA SER A 146 15.75 -7.87 2.38
C SER A 146 14.88 -8.85 1.59
N LEU A 147 14.15 -8.37 0.59
CA LEU A 147 13.27 -9.17 -0.25
C LEU A 147 14.02 -9.53 -1.55
N ALA A 148 14.29 -10.82 -1.76
CA ALA A 148 15.19 -11.30 -2.82
C ALA A 148 14.62 -11.22 -4.25
N GLU A 149 13.29 -11.07 -4.40
CA GLU A 149 12.58 -11.22 -5.69
C GLU A 149 12.03 -9.90 -6.25
N ILE A 150 12.48 -8.76 -5.72
CA ILE A 150 11.92 -7.45 -6.08
C ILE A 150 12.76 -6.74 -7.13
N ASP A 151 12.09 -6.10 -8.09
CA ASP A 151 12.72 -5.29 -9.12
C ASP A 151 13.54 -4.14 -8.48
N PRO A 152 14.87 -4.08 -8.69
CA PRO A 152 15.72 -3.02 -8.15
C PRO A 152 15.30 -1.62 -8.62
N GLN A 153 14.60 -1.50 -9.75
CA GLN A 153 14.14 -0.22 -10.30
C GLN A 153 13.06 0.44 -9.44
N LEU A 154 12.35 -0.30 -8.57
CA LEU A 154 11.43 0.27 -7.59
C LEU A 154 12.10 1.37 -6.74
N MET A 155 13.38 1.16 -6.38
CA MET A 155 14.15 2.10 -5.56
C MET A 155 14.66 3.32 -6.33
N ARG A 156 14.60 3.27 -7.67
CA ARG A 156 15.03 4.34 -8.57
C ARG A 156 13.88 5.18 -9.08
N CYS A 157 12.64 4.79 -8.79
CA CYS A 157 11.46 5.62 -8.98
C CYS A 157 11.50 6.78 -7.99
N ASP A 158 12.39 7.75 -8.24
CA ASP A 158 12.37 9.03 -7.57
C ASP A 158 11.09 9.74 -8.01
N SER A 159 10.08 9.63 -7.15
CA SER A 159 8.88 10.44 -7.24
C SER A 159 9.34 11.89 -7.13
N ILE A 160 9.45 12.53 -8.30
CA ILE A 160 9.77 13.94 -8.46
C ILE A 160 8.80 14.70 -7.56
N GLU A 161 9.31 15.05 -6.39
CA GLU A 161 8.63 15.88 -5.41
C GLU A 161 7.35 15.27 -4.84
N ARG A 162 7.48 14.18 -4.10
CA ARG A 162 6.41 13.60 -3.26
C ARG A 162 5.61 14.62 -2.42
N HIS A 163 6.22 15.77 -2.08
CA HIS A 163 5.57 16.88 -1.38
C HIS A 163 4.60 17.71 -2.25
N LYS A 164 4.66 17.55 -3.58
CA LYS A 164 3.75 18.13 -4.56
C LYS A 164 2.61 17.18 -4.93
N LEU A 165 2.82 15.87 -4.81
CA LEU A 165 1.78 14.88 -5.10
C LEU A 165 0.58 15.02 -4.16
N ARG A 166 -0.58 15.25 -4.74
CA ARG A 166 -1.89 15.28 -4.07
C ARG A 166 -2.71 14.09 -4.50
N PHE A 167 -3.65 13.65 -3.66
CA PHE A 167 -4.61 12.61 -4.06
C PHE A 167 -5.33 12.97 -5.38
N GLY A 168 -5.57 14.26 -5.64
CA GLY A 168 -6.20 14.72 -6.88
C GLY A 168 -5.37 14.57 -8.15
N ASP A 169 -4.06 14.29 -8.04
CA ASP A 169 -3.19 14.03 -9.21
C ASP A 169 -3.32 12.58 -9.70
N PHE A 170 -3.90 11.71 -8.86
CA PHE A 170 -4.21 10.33 -9.18
C PHE A 170 -5.62 10.25 -9.76
N ASN A 171 -5.77 9.61 -10.92
CA ASN A 171 -7.03 9.41 -11.61
C ASN A 171 -7.44 7.94 -11.62
N TYR A 172 -6.52 7.02 -11.88
CA TYR A 172 -6.80 5.59 -11.97
C TYR A 172 -6.74 4.88 -10.62
N TRP A 173 -5.84 5.30 -9.74
CA TRP A 173 -5.57 4.65 -8.47
C TRP A 173 -6.12 5.42 -7.25
N HIS A 174 -6.83 6.52 -7.50
CA HIS A 174 -7.29 7.43 -6.45
C HIS A 174 -8.14 6.74 -5.39
N ASP A 175 -9.26 6.10 -5.76
CA ASP A 175 -10.14 5.44 -4.79
C ASP A 175 -9.38 4.38 -3.95
N ARG A 176 -8.46 3.62 -4.56
CA ARG A 176 -7.63 2.64 -3.84
C ARG A 176 -6.67 3.29 -2.85
N LEU A 177 -6.04 4.41 -3.24
CA LEU A 177 -5.20 5.21 -2.35
C LEU A 177 -5.99 5.81 -1.19
N VAL A 178 -7.24 6.25 -1.43
CA VAL A 178 -8.13 6.77 -0.38
C VAL A 178 -8.46 5.68 0.63
N ILE A 179 -8.81 4.47 0.15
CA ILE A 179 -9.07 3.31 1.03
C ILE A 179 -7.83 3.02 1.88
N LEU A 180 -6.64 2.94 1.28
CA LEU A 180 -5.40 2.70 2.03
C LEU A 180 -5.10 3.81 3.04
N LYS A 181 -5.44 5.06 2.72
CA LYS A 181 -5.29 6.19 3.63
C LYS A 181 -6.25 6.08 4.81
N GLN A 182 -7.51 5.73 4.56
CA GLN A 182 -8.51 5.47 5.59
C GLN A 182 -8.07 4.32 6.49
N VAL A 183 -7.61 3.20 5.94
CA VAL A 183 -7.07 2.07 6.72
C VAL A 183 -5.92 2.51 7.62
N LEU A 184 -5.02 3.36 7.12
CA LEU A 184 -3.90 3.89 7.90
C LEU A 184 -4.31 4.92 8.97
N ASP A 185 -5.43 5.61 8.79
CA ASP A 185 -5.94 6.60 9.75
C ASP A 185 -6.83 5.94 10.81
N ASP A 186 -7.66 4.99 10.40
CA ASP A 186 -8.58 4.22 11.24
C ASP A 186 -7.86 3.14 12.05
N SER A 187 -6.67 2.70 11.61
CA SER A 187 -5.84 1.78 12.38
C SER A 187 -5.42 2.40 13.70
N SER A 188 -6.23 2.17 14.74
CA SER A 188 -5.83 2.39 16.13
C SER A 188 -4.81 1.30 16.49
N PRO A 189 -3.65 1.64 17.09
CA PRO A 189 -2.62 0.66 17.39
C PRO A 189 -3.15 -0.39 18.37
N SER A 190 -3.49 -1.57 17.86
CA SER A 190 -4.07 -2.67 18.65
C SER A 190 -3.01 -3.33 19.53
N THR A 191 -1.73 -3.24 19.13
CA THR A 191 -0.60 -3.85 19.84
C THR A 191 0.29 -2.80 20.52
N LEU A 192 0.84 -3.11 21.70
CA LEU A 192 1.81 -2.24 22.41
C LEU A 192 3.01 -1.84 21.56
N SER A 193 3.49 -2.75 20.70
CA SER A 193 4.57 -2.48 19.74
C SER A 193 4.17 -1.47 18.65
N GLN A 194 2.93 -1.56 18.14
CA GLN A 194 2.38 -0.58 17.20
C GLN A 194 2.23 0.79 17.87
N ARG A 195 1.74 0.84 19.11
CA ARG A 195 1.59 2.09 19.87
C ARG A 195 2.93 2.74 20.24
N TRP A 196 3.99 1.95 20.39
CA TRP A 196 5.34 2.49 20.56
C TRP A 196 5.84 3.19 19.28
N HIS A 197 5.57 2.60 18.12
CA HIS A 197 5.98 3.14 16.82
C HIS A 197 5.10 4.29 16.32
N ASP A 198 3.83 4.35 16.74
CA ASP A 198 2.92 5.43 16.38
C ASP A 198 3.29 6.75 17.11
N ARG A 199 4.03 7.61 16.40
CA ARG A 199 4.41 8.95 16.88
C ARG A 199 3.53 10.08 16.32
N ARG A 200 2.44 9.75 15.61
CA ARG A 200 1.61 10.74 14.90
C ARG A 200 0.94 11.74 15.85
N ASN A 201 0.61 11.28 17.06
CA ASN A 201 0.06 12.13 18.12
C ASN A 201 1.02 12.16 19.32
N CYS A 202 2.02 13.05 19.28
CA CYS A 202 3.04 13.19 20.32
C CYS A 202 2.43 13.34 21.73
N LEU A 203 1.32 14.08 21.86
CA LEU A 203 0.59 14.26 23.12
C LEU A 203 -0.06 12.95 23.63
N ARG A 204 -0.68 12.18 22.73
CA ARG A 204 -1.33 10.90 23.05
C ARG A 204 -0.30 9.81 23.38
N TRP A 205 0.86 9.87 22.72
CA TRP A 205 2.01 9.01 23.02
C TRP A 205 2.57 9.32 24.41
N TYR A 206 2.81 10.59 24.74
CA TYR A 206 3.35 11.02 26.04
C TYR A 206 2.45 10.63 27.21
N THR A 207 1.14 10.92 27.10
CA THR A 207 0.15 10.56 28.13
C THR A 207 0.11 9.06 28.39
N PHE A 208 0.17 8.23 27.34
CA PHE A 208 0.19 6.79 27.50
C PHE A 208 1.46 6.27 28.20
N TRP A 209 2.64 6.70 27.75
CA TRP A 209 3.92 6.22 28.28
C TRP A 209 4.30 6.79 29.65
N ILE A 210 3.67 7.88 30.08
CA ILE A 210 3.81 8.42 31.45
C ILE A 210 2.81 7.81 32.42
N ALA A 211 1.60 7.48 31.97
CA ALA A 211 0.63 6.82 32.82
C ALA A 211 1.13 5.46 33.34
N ILE A 212 1.87 4.68 32.52
CA ILE A 212 2.43 3.39 32.93
C ILE A 212 3.37 3.51 34.14
N PRO A 213 4.47 4.29 34.10
CA PRO A 213 5.38 4.40 35.22
C PRO A 213 4.71 5.05 36.42
N LEU A 214 3.83 6.04 36.24
CA LEU A 214 3.06 6.62 37.35
C LEU A 214 2.23 5.55 38.06
N PHE A 215 1.48 4.74 37.32
CA PHE A 215 0.68 3.66 37.88
C PHE A 215 1.55 2.61 38.59
N ALA A 216 2.67 2.20 37.97
CA ALA A 216 3.60 1.25 38.58
C ALA A 216 4.19 1.79 39.90
N ILE A 217 4.57 3.06 39.92
CA ILE A 217 5.08 3.75 41.12
C ILE A 217 3.99 3.80 42.20
N THR A 218 2.75 4.16 41.86
CA THR A 218 1.62 4.20 42.81
C THR A 218 1.35 2.83 43.42
N VAL A 219 1.32 1.77 42.61
CA VAL A 219 1.12 0.39 43.11
C VAL A 219 2.27 -0.02 44.02
N PHE A 220 3.51 0.28 43.65
CA PHE A 220 4.69 -0.03 44.47
C PHE A 220 4.61 0.64 45.85
N PHE A 221 4.35 1.95 45.90
CA PHE A 221 4.20 2.66 47.18
C PHE A 221 3.01 2.14 48.00
N GLY A 222 1.91 1.77 47.35
CA GLY A 222 0.76 1.15 48.01
C GLY A 222 1.11 -0.18 48.69
N ILE A 223 1.95 -1.01 48.05
CA ILE A 223 2.41 -2.28 48.63
C ILE A 223 3.34 -2.02 49.82
N VAL A 224 4.31 -1.11 49.68
CA VAL A 224 5.26 -0.78 50.76
C VAL A 224 4.52 -0.30 52.01
N HIS A 225 3.58 0.65 51.86
CA HIS A 225 2.79 1.15 52.98
C HIS A 225 1.88 0.08 53.60
N SER A 226 1.35 -0.84 52.80
CA SER A 226 0.55 -1.95 53.32
C SER A 226 1.38 -2.88 54.21
N VAL A 227 2.64 -3.14 53.84
CA VAL A 227 3.56 -3.96 54.63
C VAL A 227 3.97 -3.23 55.91
N GLU A 228 4.31 -1.96 55.85
CA GLU A 228 4.65 -1.15 57.04
C GLU A 228 3.49 -1.11 58.04
N ALA A 229 2.26 -0.89 57.55
CA ALA A 229 1.07 -0.91 58.39
C ALA A 229 0.85 -2.28 59.07
N ALA A 230 1.08 -3.38 58.35
CA ALA A 230 0.96 -4.73 58.91
C ALA A 230 2.03 -5.03 59.97
N VAL A 231 3.27 -4.56 59.77
CA VAL A 231 4.37 -4.72 60.73
C VAL A 231 4.13 -3.88 61.99
N GLN A 232 3.53 -2.70 61.88
CA GLN A 232 3.32 -1.81 63.02
C GLN A 232 2.21 -2.28 63.99
N ILE A 233 1.32 -3.17 63.53
CA ILE A 233 0.21 -3.71 64.34
C ILE A 233 0.63 -4.96 65.14
N TYR A 234 1.74 -5.61 64.76
CA TYR A 234 2.27 -6.81 65.40
C TYR A 234 3.42 -6.47 66.37
#